data_AF-A0A953E0V3-F1
#
_entry.id   AF-A0A953E0V3-F1
#
_cell.length_a   1.000
_cell.length_b   1.000
_cell.length_c   1.000
_cell.angle_alpha   90.00
_cell.angle_beta   90.00
_cell.angle_gamma   90.00
#
_symmetry.space_group_name_H-M   'P 1'
#
loop_
_entity.id
_entity.type
_entity.pdbx_description
1 polymer ?
#
loop_
_entity_poly.entity_id
_entity_poly.type
_entity_poly.pdbx_seq_one_letter_code
_entity_poly.pdbx_strand_id
1 'polypeptide(L)' 'MTEPLVLGIETSCDETGVGIVRGSTLLANEIASSVDLHARFGG' A
#
# COMPACT_ATOMS: atom_id res chain seq x y z
N MET A 1 11.42 -19.35 -16.24
CA MET A 1 12.09 -18.12 -15.72
C MET A 1 11.35 -17.70 -14.47
N THR A 2 12.03 -17.18 -13.45
CA THR A 2 11.35 -16.62 -12.28
C THR A 2 10.61 -15.35 -12.67
N GLU A 3 9.36 -15.22 -12.24
CA GLU A 3 8.58 -14.00 -12.46
C GLU A 3 9.23 -12.79 -11.79
N PRO A 4 9.08 -11.56 -12.35
CA PRO A 4 9.62 -10.34 -11.78
C PRO A 4 9.12 -10.11 -10.35
N LEU A 5 9.97 -9.51 -9.52
CA LEU A 5 9.58 -8.98 -8.22
C LEU A 5 9.25 -7.49 -8.41
N VAL A 6 8.02 -7.09 -8.08
CA VAL A 6 7.52 -5.72 -8.29
C VAL A 6 7.17 -5.08 -6.94
N LEU A 7 7.60 -3.84 -6.76
CA LEU A 7 7.23 -2.96 -5.65
C LEU A 7 6.17 -1.96 -6.13
N GLY A 8 5.00 -1.97 -5.49
CA GLY A 8 3.94 -0.99 -5.67
C GLY A 8 3.93 0.03 -4.53
N ILE A 9 3.70 1.29 -4.87
CA ILE A 9 3.54 2.40 -3.92
C ILE A 9 2.21 3.07 -4.26
N GLU A 10 1.35 3.23 -3.26
CA GLU A 10 0.03 3.87 -3.40
C GLU A 10 -0.09 5.02 -2.41
N THR A 11 -0.34 6.24 -2.91
CA THR A 11 -0.41 7.47 -2.09
C THR A 11 -1.46 8.44 -2.60
N SER A 12 -2.51 7.97 -3.29
CA SER A 12 -3.48 8.88 -3.93
C SER A 12 -4.54 9.44 -2.96
N CYS A 13 -4.80 8.76 -1.85
CA CYS A 13 -5.86 9.12 -0.88
C CYS A 13 -5.27 9.48 0.50
N ASP A 14 -6.00 9.19 1.58
CA ASP A 14 -5.61 9.37 2.97
C ASP A 14 -4.77 8.21 3.52
N GLU A 15 -4.55 7.15 2.75
CA GLU A 15 -3.62 6.08 3.12
C GLU A 15 -2.35 6.08 2.27
N THR A 16 -1.25 5.65 2.89
CA THR A 16 0.01 5.32 2.20
C THR A 16 0.18 3.82 2.22
N GLY A 17 0.18 3.18 1.05
CA GLY A 17 0.32 1.74 0.89
C GLY A 17 1.62 1.32 0.21
N VAL A 18 2.17 0.19 0.63
CA VAL A 18 3.31 -0.48 -0.03
C VAL A 18 2.99 -1.96 -0.23
N GLY A 19 3.20 -2.47 -1.45
CA GLY A 19 2.97 -3.87 -1.80
C GLY A 19 4.12 -4.50 -2.57
N ILE A 20 4.35 -5.79 -2.36
CA ILE A 20 5.35 -6.58 -3.11
C ILE A 20 4.63 -7.76 -3.78
N VAL A 21 4.78 -7.89 -5.09
CA VAL A 21 4.20 -9.01 -5.86
C VAL A 21 5.25 -9.75 -6.68
N ARG A 22 5.01 -11.04 -6.92
CA ARG A 22 5.72 -11.88 -7.89
C ARG A 22 4.70 -12.54 -8.80
N GLY A 23 4.66 -12.12 -10.07
CA GLY A 23 3.58 -12.47 -11.00
C GLY A 23 2.23 -12.06 -10.42
N SER A 24 1.34 -13.03 -10.20
CA SER A 24 0.04 -12.84 -9.56
C SER A 24 0.02 -13.11 -8.05
N THR A 25 1.17 -13.40 -7.44
CA THR A 25 1.28 -13.70 -6.01
C THR A 25 1.61 -12.44 -5.22
N LEU A 26 0.79 -12.11 -4.23
CA LEU A 26 1.07 -11.08 -3.22
C LEU A 26 2.00 -11.64 -2.14
N LEU A 27 3.15 -10.99 -1.93
CA LEU A 27 4.16 -11.42 -0.96
C LEU A 27 4.14 -10.57 0.32
N ALA A 28 3.85 -9.28 0.20
CA ALA A 28 3.72 -8.36 1.32
C ALA A 28 2.77 -7.22 0.95
N ASN A 29 2.05 -6.69 1.93
CA ASN A 29 1.21 -5.52 1.82
C ASN A 29 1.16 -4.82 3.19
N GLU A 30 1.48 -3.55 3.24
CA GLU A 30 1.40 -2.70 4.42
C GLU A 30 0.68 -1.40 4.08
N ILE A 31 -0.19 -0.95 4.98
CA ILE A 31 -0.97 0.27 4.82
C ILE A 31 -0.76 1.13 6.06
N ALA A 32 -0.18 2.31 5.87
CA ALA A 32 -0.17 3.37 6.85
C ALA A 32 -1.44 4.21 6.66
N SER A 33 -2.42 4.01 7.55
CA SER A 33 -3.66 4.75 7.56
C SER A 33 -3.47 6.11 8.26
N SER A 34 -3.91 7.19 7.61
CA SER A 34 -3.96 8.52 8.23
C SER A 34 -5.32 8.80 8.88
N VAL A 35 -6.17 7.79 9.07
CA VAL A 35 -7.56 7.97 9.53
C VAL A 35 -7.60 8.64 10.90
N ASP A 36 -6.69 8.28 11.82
CA ASP A 36 -6.56 8.95 13.12
C ASP A 36 -6.15 10.43 13.01
N LEU A 37 -5.43 10.80 11.95
CA LEU A 37 -5.02 12.18 11.68
C LEU A 37 -6.15 12.99 11.04
N HIS A 38 -6.93 12.39 10.13
CA HIS A 38 -8.08 13.02 9.46
C HIS A 38 -9.30 13.14 10.38
N ALA A 39 -9.49 12.21 11.33
CA ALA A 39 -10.54 12.27 12.35
C ALA A 39 -10.50 13.57 13.17
N ARG A 40 -9.32 14.20 13.33
CA ARG A 40 -9.17 15.49 14.01
C ARG A 40 -9.74 16.68 13.23
N PHE A 41 -9.94 16.54 11.92
CA PHE A 41 -10.38 17.62 11.02
C PHE A 41 -11.74 17.34 10.36
N GLY A 42 -12.42 16.26 10.74
CA GLY A 42 -13.80 15.97 10.33
C GLY A 42 -13.98 14.78 9.39
N GLY A 43 -12.92 14.04 9.08
CA GLY A 43 -12.92 13.02 8.03
C GLY A 43 -12.51 13.61 6.69
#